data_AF-A0A1Q6V1M3-F1
#
_entry.id   AF-A0A1Q6V1M3-F1
#
_cell.length_a   1.000
_cell.length_b   1.000
_cell.length_c   1.000
_cell.angle_alpha   90.00
_cell.angle_beta   90.00
_cell.angle_gamma   90.00
#
_symmetry.space_group_name_H-M   'P 1'
#
loop_
_entity.id
_entity.type
_entity.pdbx_description
1 polymer ?
#
loop_
_entity_poly.entity_id
_entity_poly.type
_entity_poly.pdbx_seq_one_letter_code
_entity_poly.pdbx_strand_id
1 'polypeptide(L)'
;MTKKNKPYLVVHGHFYQPPRENPWLEAIEQQDSASPFHDWNERITYECYNPNSVSKIVNCENKVLDLVNNYELMSFNFGATLMSWMEKHSPNAYERIIKADIKSVHEHNGHGNAMGQVYNHMIMPLANYRDKQTQVIWGIMDFKYRFGRNPEGCGLLKRQLMMKH
;
A
#
# COMPACT_ATOMS: atom_id res chain seq x y z
N MET A 1 -14.40 -37.21 15.13
CA MET A 1 -14.76 -35.79 14.86
C MET A 1 -14.00 -35.34 13.62
N THR A 2 -14.69 -35.21 12.49
CA THR A 2 -14.09 -34.76 11.22
C THR A 2 -13.79 -33.26 11.33
N LYS A 3 -12.51 -32.87 11.23
CA LYS A 3 -12.10 -31.46 11.10
C LYS A 3 -12.79 -30.89 9.87
N LYS A 4 -13.81 -30.06 10.06
CA LYS A 4 -14.47 -29.31 8.99
C LYS A 4 -13.43 -28.32 8.46
N ASN A 5 -12.95 -28.53 7.23
CA ASN A 5 -12.01 -27.61 6.58
C ASN A 5 -12.70 -26.24 6.46
N LYS A 6 -12.23 -25.26 7.24
CA LYS A 6 -12.71 -23.88 7.09
C LYS A 6 -12.13 -23.31 5.80
N PRO A 7 -12.94 -22.73 4.91
CA PRO A 7 -12.42 -22.03 3.74
C PRO A 7 -11.59 -20.84 4.20
N TYR A 8 -10.45 -20.61 3.54
CA TYR A 8 -9.62 -19.43 3.73
C TYR A 8 -9.91 -18.43 2.62
N LEU A 9 -10.09 -17.15 2.98
CA LEU A 9 -10.18 -16.04 2.04
C LEU A 9 -8.92 -15.20 2.19
N VAL A 10 -8.26 -14.92 1.06
CA VAL A 10 -7.11 -14.02 1.01
C VAL A 10 -7.47 -12.84 0.13
N VAL A 11 -7.30 -11.64 0.68
CA VAL A 11 -7.44 -10.38 -0.04
C VAL A 11 -6.08 -9.71 -0.08
N HIS A 12 -5.70 -9.20 -1.26
CA HIS A 12 -4.50 -8.43 -1.45
C HIS A 12 -4.83 -7.10 -2.14
N GLY A 13 -4.45 -5.99 -1.50
CA GLY A 13 -4.61 -4.65 -2.05
C GLY A 13 -3.32 -4.12 -2.65
N HIS A 14 -3.33 -3.85 -3.96
CA HIS A 14 -2.22 -3.21 -4.66
C HIS A 14 -2.54 -1.76 -4.98
N PHE A 15 -1.82 -0.81 -4.35
CA PHE A 15 -2.13 0.60 -4.42
C PHE A 15 -0.98 1.40 -5.03
N TYR A 16 -1.25 2.06 -6.16
CA TYR A 16 -0.25 2.85 -6.87
C TYR A 16 -0.89 4.02 -7.60
N GLN A 17 -0.18 5.15 -7.59
CA GLN A 17 -0.40 6.28 -8.50
C GLN A 17 0.94 6.62 -9.14
N PRO A 18 1.01 6.83 -10.46
CA PRO A 18 2.22 7.33 -11.09
C PRO A 18 2.59 8.72 -10.52
N PRO A 19 3.86 9.14 -10.60
CA PRO A 19 4.21 10.53 -10.34
C PRO A 19 3.34 11.45 -11.20
N ARG A 20 2.79 12.49 -10.58
CA ARG A 20 1.89 13.47 -11.24
C ARG A 20 2.38 14.90 -11.06
N GLU A 21 3.43 15.09 -10.28
CA GLU A 21 4.03 16.37 -9.99
C GLU A 21 4.70 16.95 -11.23
N ASN A 22 4.50 18.25 -11.46
CA ASN A 22 5.27 18.99 -12.43
C ASN A 22 6.71 19.14 -11.90
N PRO A 23 7.76 18.74 -12.65
CA PRO A 23 9.12 18.70 -12.14
C PRO A 23 9.72 20.09 -11.88
N TRP A 24 9.11 21.16 -12.38
CA TRP A 24 9.51 22.55 -12.08
C TRP A 24 8.79 23.14 -10.87
N LEU A 25 7.57 22.67 -10.60
CA LEU A 25 6.73 23.19 -9.51
C LEU A 25 6.77 22.32 -8.26
N GLU A 26 7.24 21.07 -8.39
CA GLU A 26 7.21 20.03 -7.35
C GLU A 26 5.80 19.80 -6.77
N ALA A 27 4.77 20.14 -7.55
CA ALA A 27 3.37 20.07 -7.18
C ALA A 27 2.55 19.47 -8.33
N ILE A 28 1.46 18.79 -7.99
CA ILE A 28 0.47 18.34 -8.97
C ILE A 28 -0.32 19.57 -9.41
N GLU A 29 -0.60 19.70 -10.70
CA GLU A 29 -1.46 20.76 -11.22
C GLU A 29 -2.94 20.36 -11.09
N GLN A 30 -3.85 21.35 -11.13
CA GLN A 30 -5.30 21.09 -11.11
C GLN A 30 -5.68 20.13 -12.24
N GLN A 31 -6.47 19.10 -11.91
CA GLN A 31 -6.98 18.12 -12.88
C GLN A 31 -8.51 18.16 -12.89
N ASP A 32 -9.12 18.79 -13.88
CA ASP A 32 -10.58 19.00 -13.94
C ASP A 32 -11.40 17.71 -13.84
N SER A 33 -10.87 16.61 -14.38
CA SER A 33 -11.50 15.28 -14.31
C SER A 33 -11.56 14.67 -12.90
N ALA A 34 -10.80 15.22 -11.95
CA ALA A 34 -10.83 14.84 -10.54
C ALA A 34 -11.88 15.61 -9.72
N SER A 35 -12.65 16.51 -10.34
CA SER A 35 -13.69 17.30 -9.65
C SER A 35 -14.61 16.44 -8.77
N PRO A 36 -14.93 16.88 -7.54
CA PRO A 36 -14.65 18.21 -6.97
C PRO A 36 -13.25 18.39 -6.36
N PHE A 37 -12.37 17.40 -6.47
CA PHE A 37 -11.03 17.43 -5.88
C PHE A 37 -10.03 18.16 -6.78
N HIS A 38 -8.91 18.59 -6.19
CA HIS A 38 -7.83 19.26 -6.91
C HIS A 38 -7.19 18.33 -7.95
N ASP A 39 -6.92 17.09 -7.57
CA ASP A 39 -6.30 16.09 -8.43
C ASP A 39 -6.72 14.65 -8.11
N TRP A 40 -6.31 13.71 -8.97
CA TRP A 40 -6.66 12.30 -8.82
C TRP A 40 -6.07 11.63 -7.57
N ASN A 41 -4.93 12.08 -7.06
CA ASN A 41 -4.39 11.52 -5.82
C ASN A 41 -5.30 11.90 -4.65
N GLU A 42 -5.74 13.14 -4.58
CA GLU A 42 -6.69 13.60 -3.56
C GLU A 42 -8.01 12.84 -3.65
N ARG A 43 -8.62 12.79 -4.84
CA ARG A 43 -9.89 12.10 -5.06
C ARG A 43 -9.84 10.63 -4.63
N ILE A 44 -8.86 9.88 -5.11
CA ILE A 44 -8.77 8.46 -4.83
C ILE A 44 -8.38 8.21 -3.37
N THR A 45 -7.59 9.10 -2.76
CA THR A 45 -7.33 9.03 -1.31
C THR A 45 -8.62 9.20 -0.52
N TYR A 46 -9.46 10.16 -0.88
CA TYR A 46 -10.74 10.40 -0.23
C TYR A 46 -11.73 9.24 -0.45
N GLU A 47 -11.84 8.72 -1.67
CA GLU A 47 -12.82 7.72 -2.04
C GLU A 47 -12.39 6.28 -1.69
N CYS A 48 -11.09 5.99 -1.60
CA CYS A 48 -10.56 4.63 -1.48
C CYS A 48 -9.56 4.45 -0.33
N TYR A 49 -8.43 5.17 -0.33
CA TYR A 49 -7.32 4.84 0.58
C TYR A 49 -7.67 5.16 2.05
N ASN A 50 -8.24 6.35 2.29
CA ASN A 50 -8.65 6.75 3.63
C ASN A 50 -9.85 5.91 4.13
N PRO A 51 -10.94 5.70 3.36
CA PRO A 51 -12.05 4.86 3.81
C PRO A 51 -11.66 3.42 4.13
N ASN A 52 -10.66 2.83 3.43
CA ASN A 52 -10.16 1.51 3.79
C ASN A 52 -9.50 1.48 5.17
N SER A 53 -8.93 2.60 5.63
CA SER A 53 -8.32 2.70 6.96
C SER A 53 -9.34 2.90 8.10
N VAL A 54 -10.59 3.25 7.77
CA VAL A 54 -11.68 3.56 8.71
C VAL A 54 -13.04 3.07 8.17
N SER A 55 -13.07 1.82 7.73
CA SER A 55 -14.23 1.19 7.11
C SER A 55 -15.33 0.92 8.14
N LYS A 56 -16.58 1.22 7.78
CA LYS A 56 -17.74 1.02 8.68
C LYS A 56 -18.29 -0.38 8.51
N ILE A 57 -18.37 -1.13 9.60
CA ILE A 57 -19.23 -2.31 9.69
C ILE A 57 -20.61 -1.82 10.11
N VAL A 58 -21.64 -2.19 9.35
CA VAL A 58 -23.03 -1.78 9.59
C VAL A 58 -23.96 -2.97 9.75
N ASN A 59 -25.07 -2.79 10.48
CA ASN A 59 -26.14 -3.78 10.54
C ASN A 59 -27.10 -3.66 9.33
N CYS A 60 -28.16 -4.48 9.31
CA CYS A 60 -29.20 -4.45 8.27
C CYS A 60 -29.99 -3.13 8.18
N GLU A 61 -29.92 -2.29 9.20
CA GLU A 61 -30.55 -0.96 9.26
C GLU A 61 -29.54 0.16 8.94
N ASN A 62 -28.35 -0.18 8.43
CA ASN A 62 -27.26 0.74 8.13
C ASN A 62 -26.71 1.52 9.35
N LYS A 63 -26.95 1.02 10.57
CA LYS A 63 -26.36 1.56 11.79
C LYS A 63 -24.92 1.06 11.93
N VAL A 64 -23.99 1.98 12.19
CA VAL A 64 -22.57 1.66 12.41
C VAL A 64 -22.43 0.84 13.69
N LEU A 65 -21.86 -0.35 13.53
CA LEU A 65 -21.51 -1.28 14.60
C LEU A 65 -20.05 -1.12 15.02
N ASP A 66 -19.16 -0.90 14.05
CA ASP A 66 -17.72 -0.79 14.30
C ASP A 66 -17.02 0.00 13.18
N LEU A 67 -15.80 0.46 13.47
CA LEU A 67 -14.85 1.04 12.52
C LEU A 67 -13.61 0.17 12.46
N VAL A 68 -13.35 -0.42 11.29
CA VAL A 68 -12.22 -1.32 11.07
C VAL A 68 -11.25 -0.74 10.07
N ASN A 69 -9.96 -0.98 10.31
CA ASN A 69 -8.93 -0.68 9.36
C ASN A 69 -8.69 -1.93 8.50
N ASN A 70 -9.18 -1.92 7.26
CA ASN A 70 -9.10 -3.09 6.37
C ASN A 70 -7.66 -3.52 6.10
N TYR A 71 -6.68 -2.61 6.22
CA TYR A 71 -5.25 -2.92 6.07
C TYR A 71 -4.71 -3.83 7.18
N GLU A 72 -5.39 -3.90 8.33
CA GLU A 72 -5.07 -4.86 9.40
C GLU A 72 -5.50 -6.28 9.05
N LEU A 73 -6.43 -6.43 8.09
CA LEU A 73 -7.08 -7.70 7.75
C LEU A 73 -6.71 -8.23 6.35
N MET A 74 -6.04 -7.42 5.53
CA MET A 74 -5.59 -7.79 4.19
C MET A 74 -4.10 -7.56 4.03
N SER A 75 -3.44 -8.36 3.20
CA SER A 75 -2.08 -8.02 2.74
C SER A 75 -2.15 -6.83 1.77
N PHE A 76 -1.14 -5.96 1.76
CA PHE A 76 -1.14 -4.81 0.85
C PHE A 76 0.26 -4.37 0.45
N ASN A 77 0.37 -3.67 -0.67
CA ASN A 77 1.55 -2.87 -1.00
C ASN A 77 1.13 -1.50 -1.53
N PHE A 78 1.87 -0.47 -1.12
CA PHE A 78 1.73 0.89 -1.62
C PHE A 78 2.99 1.31 -2.37
N GLY A 79 2.83 1.95 -3.51
CA GLY A 79 3.96 2.53 -4.25
C GLY A 79 4.58 3.73 -3.55
N ALA A 80 5.90 3.89 -3.71
CA ALA A 80 6.68 4.93 -3.06
C ALA A 80 6.20 6.36 -3.41
N THR A 81 5.76 6.57 -4.65
CA THR A 81 5.21 7.84 -5.14
C THR A 81 3.95 8.24 -4.38
N LEU A 82 3.00 7.30 -4.26
CA LEU A 82 1.76 7.50 -3.53
C LEU A 82 2.01 7.72 -2.04
N MET A 83 2.87 6.92 -1.41
CA MET A 83 3.19 7.09 0.01
C MET A 83 3.86 8.42 0.31
N SER A 84 4.79 8.86 -0.55
CA SER A 84 5.44 10.18 -0.42
C SER A 84 4.42 11.33 -0.55
N TRP A 85 3.44 11.19 -1.45
CA TRP A 85 2.37 12.18 -1.59
C TRP A 85 1.44 12.17 -0.35
N MET A 86 1.04 10.99 0.12
CA MET A 86 0.14 10.82 1.28
C MET A 86 0.78 11.33 2.58
N GLU A 87 2.09 11.15 2.75
CA GLU A 87 2.83 11.67 3.91
C GLU A 87 2.66 13.19 4.07
N LYS A 88 2.59 13.93 2.95
CA LYS A 88 2.43 15.38 2.94
C LYS A 88 0.96 15.83 2.93
N HIS A 89 0.13 15.19 2.12
CA HIS A 89 -1.23 15.68 1.82
C HIS A 89 -2.34 14.91 2.53
N SER A 90 -2.05 13.72 3.06
CA SER A 90 -3.01 12.89 3.82
C SER A 90 -2.34 12.17 5.00
N PRO A 91 -1.71 12.91 5.93
CA PRO A 91 -0.89 12.33 7.01
C PRO A 91 -1.68 11.36 7.89
N ASN A 92 -2.98 11.65 8.11
CA ASN A 92 -3.84 10.75 8.89
C ASN A 92 -4.04 9.37 8.22
N ALA A 93 -4.25 9.32 6.90
CA ALA A 93 -4.39 8.06 6.18
C ALA A 93 -3.05 7.32 6.11
N TYR A 94 -1.98 8.06 5.84
CA TYR A 94 -0.60 7.55 5.85
C TYR A 94 -0.24 6.87 7.17
N GLU A 95 -0.47 7.55 8.30
CA GLU A 95 -0.21 6.99 9.62
C GLU A 95 -1.05 5.75 9.92
N ARG A 96 -2.32 5.74 9.52
CA ARG A 96 -3.20 4.58 9.75
C ARG A 96 -2.76 3.36 8.94
N ILE A 97 -2.20 3.55 7.74
CA ILE A 97 -1.61 2.47 6.95
C ILE A 97 -0.40 1.88 7.66
N ILE A 98 0.51 2.71 8.19
CA ILE A 98 1.69 2.24 8.94
C ILE A 98 1.27 1.54 10.23
N LYS A 99 0.32 2.12 10.98
CA LYS A 99 -0.21 1.53 12.22
C LYS A 99 -0.89 0.18 11.96
N ALA A 100 -1.55 0.01 10.80
CA ALA A 100 -2.14 -1.27 10.42
C ALA A 100 -1.07 -2.36 10.30
N ASP A 101 0.05 -2.05 9.65
CA ASP A 101 1.16 -2.99 9.54
C ASP A 101 1.74 -3.35 10.91
N ILE A 102 2.03 -2.33 11.75
CA ILE A 102 2.56 -2.54 13.11
C ILE A 102 1.64 -3.46 13.93
N LYS A 103 0.33 -3.25 13.85
CA LYS A 103 -0.64 -4.10 14.54
C LYS A 103 -0.62 -5.53 13.98
N SER A 104 -0.64 -5.68 12.66
CA SER A 104 -0.60 -7.01 12.04
C SER A 104 0.68 -7.79 12.35
N VAL A 105 1.84 -7.11 12.45
CA VAL A 105 3.11 -7.71 12.90
C VAL A 105 2.94 -8.32 14.30
N HIS A 106 2.31 -7.59 15.22
CA HIS A 106 2.06 -8.08 16.58
C HIS A 106 1.09 -9.27 16.57
N GLU A 107 0.04 -9.24 15.74
CA GLU A 107 -0.99 -10.29 15.68
C GLU A 107 -0.52 -11.57 14.97
N HIS A 108 0.45 -11.47 14.05
CA HIS A 108 0.89 -12.57 13.21
C HIS A 108 2.34 -13.01 13.50
N ASN A 109 2.75 -13.04 14.77
CA ASN A 109 4.06 -13.55 15.21
C ASN A 109 5.27 -12.90 14.49
N GLY A 110 5.20 -11.59 14.20
CA GLY A 110 6.25 -10.85 13.51
C GLY A 110 6.00 -10.60 12.03
N HIS A 111 4.94 -11.17 11.45
CA HIS A 111 4.63 -11.08 10.02
C HIS A 111 3.62 -9.97 9.71
N GLY A 112 4.08 -8.84 9.18
CA GLY A 112 3.19 -7.73 8.84
C GLY A 112 2.48 -7.90 7.50
N ASN A 113 1.30 -7.30 7.38
CA ASN A 113 0.48 -7.32 6.17
C ASN A 113 1.07 -6.47 5.03
N ALA A 114 1.89 -5.46 5.34
CA ALA A 114 2.54 -4.65 4.32
C ALA A 114 3.63 -5.45 3.60
N MET A 115 3.66 -5.33 2.28
CA MET A 115 4.67 -5.89 1.41
C MET A 115 5.40 -4.79 0.65
N GLY A 116 6.65 -5.08 0.27
CA GLY A 116 7.43 -4.21 -0.59
C GLY A 116 6.83 -4.08 -1.99
N GLN A 117 7.23 -3.03 -2.69
CA GLN A 117 6.92 -2.82 -4.10
C GLN A 117 8.18 -2.30 -4.80
N VAL A 118 8.32 -2.61 -6.09
CA VAL A 118 9.33 -1.96 -6.93
C VAL A 118 9.08 -0.46 -7.01
N TYR A 119 10.14 0.34 -6.95
CA TYR A 119 10.06 1.76 -6.65
C TYR A 119 9.17 2.58 -7.61
N ASN A 120 9.35 2.43 -8.94
CA ASN A 120 8.66 3.21 -9.97
C ASN A 120 7.61 2.41 -10.76
N HIS A 121 7.11 1.29 -10.23
CA HIS A 121 6.13 0.42 -10.92
C HIS A 121 6.56 0.02 -12.35
N MET A 122 7.87 -0.24 -12.53
CA MET A 122 8.42 -0.62 -13.83
C MET A 122 7.95 -2.04 -14.23
N ILE A 123 7.74 -2.28 -15.53
CA ILE A 123 7.50 -3.63 -16.06
C ILE A 123 8.81 -4.42 -15.97
N MET A 124 9.05 -5.02 -14.81
CA MET A 124 10.32 -5.65 -14.46
C MET A 124 10.85 -6.63 -15.50
N PRO A 125 10.06 -7.52 -16.15
CA PRO A 125 10.59 -8.43 -17.16
C PRO A 125 11.32 -7.73 -18.32
N LEU A 126 10.88 -6.53 -18.70
CA LEU A 126 11.43 -5.76 -19.82
C LEU A 126 12.65 -4.90 -19.42
N ALA A 127 12.88 -4.71 -18.13
CA ALA A 127 13.98 -3.90 -17.62
C ALA A 127 15.34 -4.59 -17.79
N ASN A 128 16.39 -3.79 -18.02
CA ASN A 128 17.76 -4.30 -17.98
C ASN A 128 18.15 -4.70 -16.55
N TYR A 129 19.26 -5.42 -16.40
CA TYR A 129 19.68 -5.94 -15.09
C TYR A 129 19.94 -4.84 -14.05
N ARG A 130 20.55 -3.72 -14.45
CA ARG A 130 20.86 -2.60 -13.54
C ARG A 130 19.59 -1.94 -13.02
N ASP A 131 18.61 -1.73 -13.90
CA ASP A 131 17.32 -1.16 -13.52
C ASP A 131 16.57 -2.10 -12.59
N LYS A 132 16.57 -3.41 -12.87
CA LYS A 132 15.97 -4.41 -11.97
C LYS A 132 16.56 -4.33 -10.56
N GLN A 133 17.88 -4.28 -10.44
CA GLN A 133 18.55 -4.15 -9.14
C GLN A 133 18.16 -2.85 -8.45
N THR A 134 18.20 -1.73 -9.16
CA THR A 134 17.87 -0.40 -8.62
C THR A 134 16.44 -0.36 -8.11
N GLN A 135 15.48 -0.83 -8.90
CA GLN A 135 14.06 -0.88 -8.54
C GLN A 135 13.79 -1.70 -7.27
N VAL A 136 14.49 -2.83 -7.10
CA VAL A 136 14.36 -3.69 -5.92
C VAL A 136 15.02 -3.04 -4.70
N ILE A 137 16.25 -2.54 -4.83
CA ILE A 137 16.97 -1.91 -3.72
C ILE A 137 16.21 -0.70 -3.21
N TRP A 138 15.77 0.20 -4.11
CA TRP A 138 15.04 1.40 -3.72
C TRP A 138 13.66 1.06 -3.14
N GLY A 139 12.99 0.05 -3.68
CA GLY A 139 11.73 -0.46 -3.12
C GLY A 139 11.88 -0.99 -1.69
N ILE A 140 12.96 -1.74 -1.41
CA ILE A 140 13.27 -2.23 -0.06
C ILE A 140 13.61 -1.06 0.87
N MET A 141 14.36 -0.08 0.41
CA MET A 141 14.73 1.09 1.23
C MET A 141 13.53 1.97 1.57
N ASP A 142 12.64 2.23 0.60
CA ASP A 142 11.39 2.97 0.86
C ASP A 142 10.51 2.22 1.87
N PHE A 143 10.37 0.89 1.71
CA PHE A 143 9.62 0.08 2.66
C PHE A 143 10.20 0.18 4.09
N LYS A 144 11.53 0.03 4.23
CA LYS A 144 12.22 0.14 5.52
C LYS A 144 12.02 1.50 6.17
N TYR A 145 12.13 2.57 5.37
CA TYR A 145 11.94 3.93 5.83
C TYR A 145 10.55 4.15 6.43
N ARG A 146 9.51 3.60 5.79
CA ARG A 146 8.11 3.82 6.20
C ARG A 146 7.63 2.88 7.31
N PHE A 147 7.97 1.59 7.20
CA PHE A 147 7.42 0.54 8.07
C PHE A 147 8.40 0.07 9.14
N GLY A 148 9.66 0.52 9.12
CA GLY A 148 10.65 0.22 10.16
C GLY A 148 11.11 -1.25 10.23
N ARG A 149 10.80 -2.07 9.21
CA ARG A 149 11.17 -3.48 9.13
C ARG A 149 11.57 -3.90 7.71
N ASN A 150 12.14 -5.09 7.56
CA ASN A 150 12.38 -5.67 6.23
C ASN A 150 11.05 -6.12 5.60
N PRO A 151 10.84 -5.93 4.28
CA PRO A 151 9.71 -6.54 3.59
C PRO A 151 9.92 -8.05 3.44
N GLU A 152 8.86 -8.83 3.60
CA GLU A 152 8.90 -10.29 3.45
C GLU A 152 8.67 -10.75 2.01
N GLY A 153 8.04 -9.88 1.21
CA GLY A 153 7.81 -10.05 -0.21
C GLY A 153 7.79 -8.70 -0.91
N CYS A 154 8.05 -8.71 -2.21
CA CYS A 154 7.96 -7.53 -3.06
C CYS A 154 7.06 -7.84 -4.26
N GLY A 155 6.01 -7.04 -4.48
CA GLY A 155 5.05 -7.23 -5.56
C GLY A 155 5.74 -7.33 -6.93
N LEU A 156 5.58 -8.48 -7.59
CA LEU A 156 6.21 -8.94 -8.84
C LEU A 156 7.72 -9.19 -8.81
N LEU A 157 8.08 -10.38 -8.29
CA LEU A 157 9.22 -11.15 -8.77
C LEU A 157 8.72 -12.46 -9.38
N LYS A 158 8.59 -12.48 -10.71
CA LYS A 158 8.67 -13.75 -11.45
C LYS A 158 10.14 -14.20 -11.35
N ARG A 159 10.39 -15.02 -10.32
CA ARG A 159 11.62 -15.77 -10.01
C ARG A 159 12.91 -14.95 -9.83
N GLN A 160 13.46 -15.12 -8.63
CA GLN A 160 14.89 -15.30 -8.39
C GLN A 160 15.75 -14.02 -8.39
N LEU A 161 15.55 -13.19 -7.38
CA LEU A 161 16.69 -12.67 -6.64
C LEU A 161 16.60 -13.24 -5.23
N MET A 162 17.36 -14.30 -5.02
CA MET A 162 17.59 -14.88 -3.71
C MET A 162 18.10 -13.78 -2.78
N MET A 163 17.32 -13.43 -1.76
CA MET A 163 17.92 -13.03 -0.48
C MET A 163 18.59 -14.29 0.08
N LYS A 164 19.82 -14.55 -0.36
CA LYS A 164 20.71 -15.51 0.28
C LYS A 164 21.68 -14.71 1.15
N HIS A 165 21.39 -14.82 2.45
CA HIS A 165 22.22 -14.55 3.64
C HIS A 165 22.76 -13.13 3.81
#